data_AF-A0A1G0HT59-F1
#
_entry.id   AF-A0A1G0HT59-F1
#
_cell.length_a   1.000
_cell.length_b   1.000
_cell.length_c   1.000
_cell.angle_alpha   90.00
_cell.angle_beta   90.00
_cell.angle_gamma   90.00
#
_symmetry.space_group_name_H-M   'P 1'
#
loop_
_entity.id
_entity.type
_entity.pdbx_description
1 polymer ?
#
loop_
_entity_poly.entity_id
_entity_poly.type
_entity_poly.pdbx_seq_one_letter_code
_entity_poly.pdbx_strand_id
1 'polypeptide(L)'
;MSSIGRQYSLLDKIISQIDAGLQTVAASAKSSRPNPSLAIEEVVLSSEEKKRSAGLMRVNHTGEVCAQALYRGQLLVAHDVAVKKFLSNAAMEETDHLAWCQERLRELNSHTSYLNIVWYSLSFTLGVVAGFVGDALSLGFVEETEQQVSRHLQEHLQQIASEDHKSRAVVQQMYV
;
A
#
# COMPACT_ATOMS: atom_id res chain seq x y z
N MET A 1 23.47 23.52 15.37
CA MET A 1 23.47 23.99 13.96
C MET A 1 22.05 23.85 13.45
N SER A 2 21.34 24.96 13.24
CA SER A 2 19.97 24.91 12.73
C SER A 2 20.01 24.42 11.30
N SER A 3 19.42 23.25 11.03
CA SER A 3 19.15 22.79 9.66
C SER A 3 18.27 23.85 9.00
N ILE A 4 18.80 24.58 8.01
CA ILE A 4 17.98 25.41 7.13
C ILE A 4 17.18 24.41 6.28
N GLY A 5 16.00 24.03 6.77
CA GLY A 5 15.09 23.16 6.05
C GLY A 5 14.74 23.80 4.71
N ARG A 6 14.95 23.07 3.61
CA ARG A 6 14.60 23.53 2.27
C ARG A 6 13.10 23.82 2.21
N GLN A 7 12.73 25.07 1.96
CA GLN A 7 11.33 25.46 1.80
C GLN A 7 10.88 25.16 0.36
N TYR A 8 10.00 24.18 0.21
CA TYR A 8 9.41 23.82 -1.08
C TYR A 8 8.20 24.70 -1.39
N SER A 9 8.13 25.18 -2.63
CA SER A 9 6.96 25.89 -3.15
C SER A 9 5.75 24.96 -3.28
N LEU A 10 4.56 25.52 -3.52
CA LEU A 10 3.38 24.71 -3.78
C LEU A 10 3.56 23.83 -5.03
N LEU A 11 4.21 24.36 -6.07
CA LEU A 11 4.50 23.61 -7.29
C LEU A 11 5.44 22.44 -7.03
N ASP A 12 6.50 22.65 -6.24
CA ASP A 12 7.42 21.57 -5.86
C ASP A 12 6.71 20.43 -5.12
N LYS A 13 5.77 20.79 -4.23
CA LYS A 13 4.96 19.80 -3.49
C LYS A 13 4.06 19.01 -4.43
N ILE A 14 3.41 19.68 -5.39
CA ILE A 14 2.56 19.01 -6.40
C ILE A 14 3.40 18.06 -7.25
N ILE A 15 4.53 18.51 -7.77
CA ILE A 15 5.43 17.68 -8.58
C ILE A 15 5.91 16.46 -7.77
N SER A 16 6.25 16.66 -6.50
CA SER A 16 6.67 15.56 -5.62
C SER A 16 5.55 14.52 -5.40
N GLN A 17 4.28 14.94 -5.32
CA GLN A 17 3.16 14.00 -5.22
C GLN A 17 2.89 13.26 -6.54
N ILE A 18 3.09 13.91 -7.69
CA ILE A 18 2.99 13.27 -9.00
C ILE A 18 4.09 12.21 -9.16
N ASP A 19 5.34 12.57 -8.86
CA ASP A 19 6.47 11.65 -8.90
C ASP A 19 6.23 10.42 -7.99
N ALA A 20 5.79 10.67 -6.76
CA ALA A 20 5.43 9.59 -5.84
C ALA A 20 4.31 8.69 -6.40
N GLY A 21 3.27 9.27 -6.99
CA GLY A 21 2.19 8.48 -7.60
C GLY A 21 2.66 7.64 -8.77
N LEU A 22 3.53 8.18 -9.63
CA LEU A 22 4.16 7.42 -10.71
C LEU A 22 5.02 6.27 -10.17
N GLN A 23 5.77 6.49 -9.09
CA GLN A 23 6.53 5.43 -8.44
C GLN A 23 5.62 4.33 -7.88
N THR A 24 4.49 4.67 -7.25
CA THR A 24 3.53 3.69 -6.73
C THR A 24 2.87 2.85 -7.83
N VAL A 25 2.47 3.46 -8.97
CA VAL A 25 1.66 2.77 -9.99
C VAL A 25 2.46 2.19 -11.15
N ALA A 26 3.63 2.74 -11.45
CA ALA A 26 4.40 2.39 -12.65
C ALA A 26 5.80 1.83 -12.38
N ALA A 27 6.38 2.08 -11.20
CA ALA A 27 7.69 1.52 -10.84
C ALA A 27 7.54 0.15 -10.14
N SER A 28 8.64 -0.60 -10.09
CA SER A 28 8.75 -1.72 -9.16
C SER A 28 9.02 -1.18 -7.77
N ALA A 29 8.10 -1.44 -6.84
CA ALA A 29 8.26 -1.06 -5.45
C ALA A 29 9.49 -1.75 -4.84
N LYS A 30 10.18 -1.05 -3.96
CA LYS A 30 11.35 -1.57 -3.24
C LYS A 30 11.06 -1.52 -1.76
N SER A 31 11.09 -2.68 -1.12
CA SER A 31 10.93 -2.74 0.33
C SER A 31 12.23 -2.33 1.04
N SER A 32 12.08 -1.58 2.11
CA SER A 32 13.10 -1.30 3.12
C SER A 32 13.27 -2.45 4.11
N ARG A 33 12.18 -3.19 4.36
CA ARG A 33 12.12 -4.40 5.19
C ARG A 33 12.34 -5.67 4.35
N PRO A 34 12.91 -6.74 4.92
CA PRO A 34 13.06 -8.02 4.22
C PRO A 34 11.69 -8.62 3.86
N ASN A 35 11.63 -9.32 2.72
CA ASN A 35 10.40 -10.01 2.33
C ASN A 35 10.13 -11.20 3.28
N PRO A 36 8.95 -11.27 3.95
CA PRO A 36 8.63 -12.33 4.90
C PRO A 36 8.58 -13.74 4.27
N SER A 37 8.40 -13.85 2.95
CA SER A 37 8.37 -15.15 2.26
C SER A 37 9.74 -15.64 1.79
N LEU A 38 10.81 -14.86 1.94
CA LEU A 38 12.11 -15.13 1.33
C LEU A 38 12.73 -16.46 1.78
N ALA A 39 12.54 -16.83 3.05
CA ALA A 39 13.10 -18.04 3.63
C ALA A 39 12.18 -19.28 3.48
N ILE A 40 11.02 -19.13 2.84
CA ILE A 40 10.02 -20.19 2.70
C ILE A 40 10.21 -20.89 1.36
N GLU A 41 10.28 -22.22 1.38
CA GLU A 41 10.37 -23.02 0.15
C GLU A 41 9.08 -22.91 -0.67
N GLU A 42 9.23 -22.83 -2.00
CA GLU A 42 8.09 -22.85 -2.91
C GLU A 42 7.57 -24.28 -3.06
N VAL A 43 6.25 -24.44 -2.92
CA VAL A 43 5.58 -25.71 -3.21
C VAL A 43 4.90 -25.67 -4.57
N VAL A 44 4.69 -26.84 -5.17
CA VAL A 44 3.94 -26.94 -6.43
C VAL A 44 2.46 -26.81 -6.12
N LEU A 45 1.90 -25.64 -6.37
CA LEU A 45 0.46 -25.40 -6.31
C LEU A 45 -0.24 -25.96 -7.55
N SER A 46 -1.47 -26.44 -7.40
CA SER A 46 -2.34 -26.70 -8.55
C SER A 46 -2.65 -25.40 -9.31
N SER A 47 -3.06 -25.53 -10.58
CA SER A 47 -3.43 -24.36 -11.40
C SER A 47 -4.52 -23.50 -10.77
N GLU A 48 -5.51 -24.13 -10.11
CA GLU A 48 -6.61 -23.43 -9.45
C GLU A 48 -6.15 -22.72 -8.18
N GLU A 49 -5.31 -23.35 -7.35
CA GLU A 49 -4.74 -22.71 -6.15
C GLU A 49 -3.86 -21.52 -6.54
N LYS A 50 -2.97 -21.69 -7.52
CA LYS A 50 -2.11 -20.61 -8.03
C LYS A 50 -2.94 -19.44 -8.56
N LYS A 51 -4.01 -19.72 -9.32
CA LYS A 51 -4.93 -18.69 -9.84
C LYS A 51 -5.67 -17.96 -8.71
N ARG A 52 -6.13 -18.70 -7.70
CA ARG A 52 -6.80 -18.14 -6.51
C ARG A 52 -5.86 -17.25 -5.71
N SER A 53 -4.67 -17.73 -5.35
CA SER A 53 -3.66 -16.95 -4.64
C SER A 53 -3.25 -15.70 -5.41
N ALA A 54 -3.03 -15.81 -6.72
CA ALA A 54 -2.71 -14.65 -7.56
C ALA A 54 -3.86 -13.62 -7.59
N GLY A 55 -5.12 -14.08 -7.55
CA GLY A 55 -6.29 -13.22 -7.42
C GLY A 55 -6.27 -12.41 -6.13
N LEU A 56 -6.10 -13.09 -4.99
CA LEU A 56 -6.08 -12.45 -3.67
C LEU A 56 -4.88 -11.50 -3.53
N MET A 57 -3.70 -11.92 -3.99
CA MET A 57 -2.50 -11.06 -3.99
C MET A 57 -2.64 -9.82 -4.87
N ARG A 58 -3.37 -9.88 -5.99
CA ARG A 58 -3.69 -8.69 -6.79
C ARG A 58 -4.61 -7.72 -6.07
N VAL A 59 -5.59 -8.24 -5.32
CA VAL A 59 -6.48 -7.41 -4.51
C VAL A 59 -5.68 -6.71 -3.41
N ASN A 60 -4.86 -7.45 -2.66
CA ASN A 60 -3.95 -6.90 -1.65
C ASN A 60 -3.05 -5.81 -2.24
N HIS A 61 -2.34 -6.11 -3.32
CA HIS A 61 -1.50 -5.13 -4.02
C HIS A 61 -2.26 -3.85 -4.40
N THR A 62 -3.49 -3.99 -4.89
CA THR A 62 -4.30 -2.82 -5.27
C THR A 62 -4.74 -2.03 -4.03
N GLY A 63 -5.02 -2.72 -2.91
CA GLY A 63 -5.25 -2.13 -1.60
C GLY A 63 -4.07 -1.24 -1.17
N GLU A 64 -2.84 -1.74 -1.26
CA GLU A 64 -1.63 -0.98 -0.94
C GLU A 64 -1.47 0.27 -1.80
N VAL A 65 -1.79 0.18 -3.10
CA VAL A 65 -1.82 1.34 -4.01
C VAL A 65 -2.83 2.39 -3.53
N CYS A 66 -4.03 1.95 -3.15
CA CYS A 66 -5.09 2.83 -2.66
C CYS A 66 -4.71 3.50 -1.34
N ALA A 67 -4.19 2.74 -0.37
CA ALA A 67 -3.76 3.24 0.94
C ALA A 67 -2.67 4.29 0.80
N GLN A 68 -1.63 4.01 0.00
CA GLN A 68 -0.59 5.00 -0.32
C GLN A 68 -1.16 6.28 -0.93
N ALA A 69 -2.07 6.15 -1.91
CA ALA A 69 -2.66 7.32 -2.56
C ALA A 69 -3.48 8.15 -1.56
N LEU A 70 -4.29 7.49 -0.73
CA LEU A 70 -5.11 8.11 0.30
C LEU A 70 -4.26 8.91 1.28
N TYR A 71 -3.23 8.29 1.87
CA TYR A 71 -2.35 8.93 2.85
C TYR A 71 -1.59 10.10 2.25
N ARG A 72 -1.13 9.97 1.00
CA ARG A 72 -0.48 11.06 0.25
C ARG A 72 -1.44 12.22 -0.05
N GLY A 73 -2.69 11.91 -0.39
CA GLY A 73 -3.74 12.91 -0.60
C GLY A 73 -4.01 13.71 0.68
N GLN A 74 -4.15 13.03 1.82
CA GLN A 74 -4.33 13.67 3.13
C GLN A 74 -3.10 14.51 3.51
N LEU A 75 -1.89 14.00 3.28
CA LEU A 75 -0.63 14.67 3.58
C LEU A 75 -0.49 16.02 2.85
N LEU A 76 -1.03 16.13 1.64
CA LEU A 76 -0.96 17.35 0.83
C LEU A 76 -1.66 18.55 1.52
N VAL A 77 -2.74 18.29 2.25
CA VAL A 77 -3.62 19.32 2.82
C VAL A 77 -3.70 19.32 4.35
N ALA A 78 -3.09 18.34 5.02
CA ALA A 78 -3.01 18.30 6.47
C ALA A 78 -2.38 19.57 7.05
N HIS A 79 -2.76 19.95 8.27
CA HIS A 79 -2.24 21.15 8.93
C HIS A 79 -1.24 20.78 10.02
N ASP A 80 -1.63 19.86 10.90
CA ASP A 80 -0.86 19.41 12.05
C ASP A 80 0.41 18.63 11.64
N VAL A 81 1.52 18.96 12.30
CA VAL A 81 2.84 18.37 12.00
C VAL A 81 2.92 16.90 12.41
N ALA A 82 2.28 16.50 13.52
CA ALA A 82 2.23 15.11 13.95
C ALA A 82 1.40 14.27 12.97
N VAL A 83 0.27 14.80 12.49
CA VAL A 83 -0.57 14.14 11.46
C VAL A 83 0.22 13.94 10.17
N LYS A 84 0.95 14.96 9.69
CA LYS A 84 1.81 14.82 8.51
C LYS A 84 2.87 13.73 8.68
N LYS A 85 3.51 13.69 9.85
CA LYS A 85 4.53 12.69 10.15
C LYS A 85 3.94 11.28 10.17
N PHE A 86 2.77 11.11 10.79
CA PHE A 86 2.04 9.85 10.81
C PHE A 86 1.71 9.37 9.39
N LEU A 87 1.04 10.20 8.58
CA LEU A 87 0.65 9.86 7.20
C LEU A 87 1.87 9.55 6.31
N SER A 88 2.96 10.30 6.49
CA SER A 88 4.21 10.03 5.75
C SER A 88 4.81 8.68 6.12
N ASN A 89 4.79 8.30 7.40
CA ASN A 89 5.29 7.00 7.84
C ASN A 89 4.40 5.87 7.34
N ALA A 90 3.07 6.02 7.46
CA ALA A 90 2.11 5.04 6.95
C ALA A 90 2.32 4.80 5.44
N ALA A 91 2.39 5.86 4.64
CA ALA A 91 2.65 5.74 3.20
C ALA A 91 3.99 5.06 2.85
N MET A 92 5.01 5.20 3.71
CA MET A 92 6.29 4.48 3.56
C MET A 92 6.15 3.00 3.89
N GLU A 93 5.42 2.67 4.96
CA GLU A 93 5.16 1.28 5.36
C GLU A 93 4.45 0.48 4.27
N GLU A 94 3.43 1.08 3.64
CA GLU A 94 2.71 0.44 2.53
C GLU A 94 3.58 0.21 1.28
N THR A 95 4.72 0.90 1.16
CA THR A 95 5.67 0.64 0.06
C THR A 95 6.32 -0.74 0.22
N ASP A 96 6.55 -1.19 1.45
CA ASP A 96 7.05 -2.53 1.72
C ASP A 96 6.01 -3.58 1.36
N HIS A 97 4.76 -3.38 1.80
CA HIS A 97 3.63 -4.29 1.50
C HIS A 97 3.40 -4.42 0.00
N LEU A 98 3.42 -3.29 -0.70
CA LEU A 98 3.30 -3.23 -2.16
C LEU A 98 4.40 -4.05 -2.85
N ALA A 99 5.65 -3.91 -2.40
CA ALA A 99 6.79 -4.63 -2.95
C ALA A 99 6.68 -6.14 -2.73
N TRP A 100 6.30 -6.58 -1.52
CA TRP A 100 6.11 -8.01 -1.21
C TRP A 100 4.98 -8.61 -2.03
N CYS A 101 3.85 -7.90 -2.17
CA CYS A 101 2.74 -8.35 -3.00
C CYS A 101 3.14 -8.45 -4.47
N GLN A 102 3.86 -7.44 -4.99
CA GLN A 102 4.34 -7.42 -6.37
C GLN A 102 5.32 -8.55 -6.65
N GLU A 103 6.22 -8.85 -5.72
CA GLU A 103 7.13 -9.99 -5.81
C GLU A 103 6.37 -11.31 -5.83
N ARG A 104 5.43 -11.51 -4.90
CA ARG A 104 4.66 -12.76 -4.87
C ARG A 104 3.83 -12.96 -6.13
N LEU A 105 3.25 -11.90 -6.69
CA LEU A 105 2.54 -11.96 -7.97
C LEU A 105 3.45 -12.42 -9.12
N ARG A 106 4.72 -11.97 -9.14
CA ARG A 106 5.71 -12.42 -10.13
C ARG A 106 6.04 -13.90 -9.96
N GLU A 107 6.27 -14.37 -8.73
CA GLU A 107 6.50 -15.80 -8.44
C GLU A 107 5.32 -16.68 -8.88
N LEU A 108 4.10 -16.19 -8.63
CA LEU A 108 2.86 -16.82 -9.11
C LEU A 108 2.64 -16.67 -10.62
N ASN A 109 3.61 -16.15 -11.38
CA ASN A 109 3.52 -15.92 -12.84
C ASN A 109 2.27 -15.13 -13.22
N SER A 110 1.99 -14.09 -12.44
CA SER A 110 0.84 -13.20 -12.60
C SER A 110 1.29 -11.74 -12.72
N HIS A 111 0.33 -10.84 -12.74
CA HIS A 111 0.53 -9.41 -12.95
C HIS A 111 -0.20 -8.59 -11.88
N THR A 112 0.15 -7.31 -11.75
CA THR A 112 -0.59 -6.35 -10.91
C THR A 112 -1.85 -5.87 -11.62
N SER A 113 -2.73 -5.13 -10.94
CA SER A 113 -3.94 -4.59 -11.59
C SER A 113 -3.59 -3.54 -12.65
N TYR A 114 -4.17 -3.69 -13.85
CA TYR A 114 -4.04 -2.71 -14.94
C TYR A 114 -4.75 -1.38 -14.64
N LEU A 115 -5.63 -1.36 -13.65
CA LEU A 115 -6.42 -0.19 -13.24
C LEU A 115 -5.79 0.57 -12.08
N ASN A 116 -4.56 0.23 -11.66
CA ASN A 116 -3.90 0.89 -10.52
C ASN A 116 -3.84 2.41 -10.65
N ILE A 117 -3.67 2.96 -11.86
CA ILE A 117 -3.69 4.42 -12.08
C ILE A 117 -5.05 5.04 -11.74
N VAL A 118 -6.14 4.34 -12.06
CA VAL A 118 -7.52 4.79 -11.76
C VAL A 118 -7.75 4.72 -10.25
N TRP A 119 -7.41 3.59 -9.64
CA TRP A 119 -7.59 3.37 -8.20
C TRP A 119 -6.75 4.33 -7.35
N TYR A 120 -5.51 4.59 -7.75
CA TYR A 120 -4.65 5.59 -7.13
C TYR A 120 -5.29 6.98 -7.23
N SER A 121 -5.74 7.39 -8.42
CA SER A 121 -6.29 8.73 -8.63
C SER A 121 -7.55 8.98 -7.79
N LEU A 122 -8.44 7.99 -7.71
CA LEU A 122 -9.66 8.06 -6.89
C LEU A 122 -9.31 8.14 -5.40
N SER A 123 -8.45 7.25 -4.92
CA SER A 123 -8.07 7.19 -3.50
C SER A 123 -7.31 8.44 -3.07
N PHE A 124 -6.43 8.97 -3.91
CA PHE A 124 -5.75 10.24 -3.67
C PHE A 124 -6.73 11.40 -3.55
N THR A 125 -7.72 11.46 -4.45
CA THR A 125 -8.76 12.50 -4.40
C THR A 125 -9.56 12.42 -3.11
N LEU A 126 -9.96 11.21 -2.69
CA LEU A 126 -10.64 11.00 -1.40
C LEU A 126 -9.77 11.45 -0.22
N GLY A 127 -8.46 11.16 -0.27
CA GLY A 127 -7.51 11.59 0.75
C GLY A 127 -7.41 13.11 0.86
N VAL A 128 -7.31 13.80 -0.28
CA VAL A 128 -7.32 15.27 -0.32
C VAL A 128 -8.63 15.82 0.27
N VAL A 129 -9.78 15.24 -0.09
CA VAL A 129 -11.07 15.69 0.46
C VAL A 129 -11.11 15.48 1.97
N ALA A 130 -10.75 14.29 2.48
CA ALA A 130 -10.76 13.98 3.90
C ALA A 130 -9.83 14.89 4.71
N GLY A 131 -8.59 15.09 4.23
CA GLY A 131 -7.62 15.97 4.88
C GLY A 131 -8.03 17.45 4.84
N PHE A 132 -8.69 17.89 3.75
CA PHE A 132 -9.15 19.27 3.62
C PHE A 132 -10.31 19.58 4.57
N VAL A 133 -11.18 18.61 4.85
CA VAL A 133 -12.27 18.79 5.83
C VAL A 133 -11.71 18.93 7.25
N GLY A 134 -10.61 18.24 7.58
CA GLY A 134 -9.84 18.48 8.79
C GLY A 134 -9.08 17.26 9.31
N ASP A 135 -8.02 17.52 10.08
CA ASP A 135 -7.09 16.49 10.56
C ASP A 135 -7.75 15.38 11.40
N ALA A 136 -8.77 15.71 12.21
CA ALA A 136 -9.49 14.71 13.03
C ALA A 136 -10.32 13.73 12.19
N LEU A 137 -11.02 14.23 11.17
CA LEU A 137 -11.77 13.39 10.23
C LEU A 137 -10.83 12.59 9.35
N SER A 138 -9.70 13.19 8.95
CA SER A 138 -8.63 12.51 8.23
C SER A 138 -8.13 11.28 9.00
N LEU A 139 -7.77 11.43 10.27
CA LEU A 139 -7.32 10.33 11.12
C LEU A 139 -8.43 9.29 11.37
N GLY A 140 -9.67 9.72 11.60
CA GLY A 140 -10.80 8.81 11.74
C GLY A 140 -11.05 7.97 10.49
N PHE A 141 -10.84 8.56 9.31
CA PHE A 141 -10.92 7.83 8.04
C PHE A 141 -9.80 6.78 7.93
N VAL A 142 -8.56 7.13 8.31
CA VAL A 142 -7.44 6.17 8.34
C VAL A 142 -7.75 5.00 9.27
N GLU A 143 -8.18 5.29 10.49
CA GLU A 143 -8.52 4.26 11.49
C GLU A 143 -9.59 3.30 10.99
N GLU A 144 -10.66 3.80 10.38
CA GLU A 144 -11.70 2.95 9.79
C GLU A 144 -11.18 2.14 8.60
N THR A 145 -10.34 2.73 7.74
CA THR A 145 -9.73 1.98 6.64
C THR A 145 -8.83 0.85 7.14
N GLU A 146 -8.03 1.09 8.19
CA GLU A 146 -7.16 0.07 8.80
C GLU A 146 -7.96 -1.08 9.42
N GLN A 147 -9.08 -0.78 10.08
CA GLN A 147 -9.98 -1.80 10.60
C GLN A 147 -10.62 -2.65 9.49
N GLN A 148 -10.98 -2.04 8.37
CA GLN A 148 -11.51 -2.77 7.21
C GLN A 148 -10.42 -3.60 6.50
N VAL A 149 -9.23 -3.05 6.31
CA VAL A 149 -8.07 -3.76 5.75
C VAL A 149 -7.72 -4.97 6.62
N SER A 150 -7.63 -4.80 7.93
CA SER A 150 -7.34 -5.89 8.88
C SER A 150 -8.32 -7.06 8.73
N ARG A 151 -9.62 -6.76 8.64
CA ARG A 151 -10.68 -7.77 8.44
C ARG A 151 -10.54 -8.46 7.07
N HIS A 152 -10.28 -7.67 6.04
CA HIS A 152 -10.09 -8.16 4.67
C HIS A 152 -8.87 -9.10 4.55
N LEU A 153 -7.75 -8.77 5.21
CA LEU A 153 -6.55 -9.62 5.24
C LEU A 153 -6.80 -10.94 5.97
N GLN A 154 -7.54 -10.93 7.07
CA GLN A 154 -7.96 -12.16 7.76
C GLN A 154 -8.82 -13.05 6.86
N GLU A 155 -9.79 -12.48 6.15
CA GLU A 155 -10.61 -13.22 5.17
C GLU A 155 -9.75 -13.81 4.05
N HIS A 156 -8.75 -13.07 3.56
CA HIS A 156 -7.81 -13.58 2.57
C HIS A 156 -6.95 -14.73 3.10
N LEU A 157 -6.46 -14.67 4.34
CA LEU A 157 -5.74 -15.78 4.97
C LEU A 157 -6.57 -17.06 5.07
N GLN A 158 -7.89 -16.96 5.17
CA GLN A 158 -8.78 -18.13 5.16
C GLN A 158 -9.00 -18.70 3.75
N GLN A 159 -8.82 -17.87 2.73
CA GLN A 159 -9.09 -18.24 1.33
C GLN A 159 -7.83 -18.70 0.57
N ILE A 160 -6.65 -18.24 0.95
CA ILE A 160 -5.38 -18.71 0.39
C ILE A 160 -5.21 -20.19 0.75
N ALA A 161 -4.79 -21.01 -0.22
CA ALA A 161 -4.52 -22.43 -0.03
C ALA A 161 -3.57 -22.66 1.15
N SER A 162 -3.79 -23.72 1.94
CA SER A 162 -2.96 -24.04 3.11
C SER A 162 -1.48 -24.21 2.74
N GLU A 163 -1.24 -24.82 1.58
CA GLU A 163 0.09 -25.12 1.05
C GLU A 163 0.81 -23.87 0.53
N ASP A 164 0.10 -22.79 0.20
CA ASP A 164 0.72 -21.54 -0.27
C ASP A 164 1.30 -20.72 0.89
N HIS A 165 2.28 -21.30 1.58
CA HIS A 165 2.92 -20.74 2.76
C HIS A 165 3.55 -19.37 2.48
N LYS A 166 4.08 -19.15 1.27
CA LYS A 166 4.65 -17.86 0.87
C LYS A 166 3.61 -16.75 0.82
N SER A 167 2.49 -16.95 0.11
CA SER A 167 1.43 -15.92 0.05
C SER A 167 0.85 -15.68 1.44
N ARG A 168 0.66 -16.74 2.24
CA ARG A 168 0.19 -16.63 3.63
C ARG A 168 1.15 -15.82 4.49
N ALA A 169 2.47 -16.02 4.37
CA ALA A 169 3.45 -15.26 5.14
C ALA A 169 3.45 -13.76 4.80
N VAL A 170 3.31 -13.42 3.51
CA VAL A 170 3.16 -12.02 3.08
C VAL A 170 1.92 -11.38 3.71
N VAL A 171 0.76 -12.00 3.53
CA VAL A 171 -0.52 -11.47 4.06
C VAL A 171 -0.53 -11.42 5.59
N GLN A 172 0.08 -12.41 6.24
CA GLN A 172 0.21 -12.44 7.70
C GLN A 172 1.09 -11.32 8.23
N GLN A 173 2.18 -10.97 7.53
CA GLN A 173 3.05 -9.86 7.91
C GLN A 173 2.39 -8.50 7.69
N MET A 174 1.54 -8.36 6.66
CA MET A 174 0.77 -7.13 6.42
C MET A 174 -0.33 -6.91 7.48
N TYR A 175 -0.75 -7.97 8.16
CA TYR A 175 -1.75 -7.90 9.22
C TYR A 175 -1.16 -7.49 10.59
N VAL A 176 0.16 -7.57 10.77
CA VAL A 176 0.87 -7.38 12.05
C VAL A 176 1.61 -6.06 12.06
#